data_AF-A0A7N0V0S9-F1
#
_entry.id   AF-A0A7N0V0S9-F1
#
_cell.length_a   1.000
_cell.length_b   1.000
_cell.length_c   1.000
_cell.angle_alpha   90.00
_cell.angle_beta   90.00
_cell.angle_gamma   90.00
#
_symmetry.space_group_name_H-M   'P 1'
#
loop_
_entity.id
_entity.type
_entity.pdbx_description
1 polymer ?
#
loop_
_entity_poly.entity_id
_entity_poly.type
_entity_poly.pdbx_seq_one_letter_code
_entity_poly.pdbx_strand_id
1 'polypeptide(L)'
;MLLIMTLICLWLSISCAESGADLEWPKTHVKLFNMAESRSDMVVHCWSSEDDLGFHTIKFNEFYGFSFRHNITCTTKFACMVKFGNGGQNFFYGYHCQRDAKACGRRCEWSLYEDEACRWDTDCYGYIDTPPLL
;
A
#
# COMPACT_ATOMS: atom_id res chain seq x y z
N MET A 1 -54.33 8.70 -21.72
CA MET A 1 -53.26 8.01 -22.47
C MET A 1 -52.00 8.86 -22.60
N LEU A 2 -52.09 10.12 -23.07
CA LEU A 2 -50.96 11.07 -23.11
C LEU A 2 -50.32 11.35 -21.73
N LEU A 3 -51.12 11.50 -20.67
CA LEU A 3 -50.65 11.68 -19.28
C LEU A 3 -49.89 10.46 -18.71
N ILE A 4 -50.18 9.26 -19.23
CA ILE A 4 -49.49 8.03 -18.79
C ILE A 4 -48.13 7.93 -19.51
N MET A 5 -48.05 8.38 -20.78
CA MET A 5 -46.78 8.41 -21.53
C MET A 5 -45.77 9.40 -20.94
N THR A 6 -46.23 10.57 -20.48
CA THR A 6 -45.33 11.57 -19.86
C THR A 6 -44.78 11.11 -18.51
N LEU A 7 -45.57 10.39 -17.70
CA LEU A 7 -45.13 9.83 -16.42
C LEU A 7 -44.11 8.68 -16.61
N ILE A 8 -44.27 7.86 -17.65
CA ILE A 8 -43.31 6.80 -18.00
C ILE A 8 -42.00 7.41 -18.51
N CYS A 9 -42.05 8.47 -19.32
CA CYS A 9 -40.85 9.19 -19.77
C CYS A 9 -40.05 9.78 -18.60
N LEU A 10 -40.73 10.34 -17.59
CA LEU A 10 -40.08 10.90 -16.40
C LEU A 10 -39.38 9.80 -15.56
N TRP A 11 -39.99 8.62 -15.42
CA TRP A 11 -39.35 7.48 -14.77
C TRP A 11 -38.15 6.94 -15.56
N LEU A 12 -38.23 6.85 -16.89
CA LEU A 12 -37.11 6.42 -17.73
C LEU A 12 -35.94 7.40 -17.68
N SER A 13 -36.19 8.71 -17.57
CA SER A 13 -35.12 9.70 -17.40
C SER A 13 -34.42 9.64 -16.05
N ILE A 14 -35.11 9.20 -14.99
CA ILE A 14 -34.49 8.99 -13.66
C ILE A 14 -33.56 7.77 -13.68
N SER A 15 -33.90 6.74 -14.46
CA SER A 15 -33.07 5.54 -14.63
C SER A 15 -31.79 5.74 -15.46
N CYS A 16 -31.58 6.91 -16.09
CA CYS A 16 -30.38 7.20 -16.88
C CYS A 16 -29.25 7.89 -16.11
N ALA A 17 -29.40 8.09 -14.80
CA ALA A 17 -28.38 8.70 -13.96
C ALA A 17 -27.69 7.68 -13.02
N GLU A 18 -27.40 6.47 -13.51
CA GLU A 18 -26.51 5.53 -12.81
C GLU A 18 -25.49 4.93 -13.78
N SER A 19 -24.58 5.78 -14.23
CA SER A 19 -23.20 5.35 -14.41
C SER A 19 -22.31 6.53 -14.09
N GLY A 20 -22.25 6.87 -12.79
CA GLY A 20 -21.02 7.45 -12.28
C GLY A 20 -19.95 6.42 -12.57
N ALA A 21 -19.18 6.62 -13.64
CA ALA A 21 -17.88 6.01 -13.75
C ALA A 21 -17.10 6.55 -12.55
N ASP A 22 -17.16 5.81 -11.44
CA ASP A 22 -16.39 6.12 -10.26
C ASP A 22 -14.95 6.27 -10.75
N LEU A 23 -14.38 7.46 -10.56
CA LEU A 23 -13.02 7.78 -10.98
C LEU A 23 -12.08 7.08 -9.98
N GLU A 24 -12.23 5.77 -9.83
CA GLU A 24 -11.44 4.91 -8.98
C GLU A 24 -10.07 4.73 -9.62
N TRP A 25 -9.22 5.73 -9.41
CA TRP A 25 -7.83 5.69 -9.79
C TRP A 25 -7.16 4.44 -9.14
N PRO A 26 -6.33 3.69 -9.89
CA PRO A 26 -6.06 2.28 -9.63
C PRO A 26 -5.30 2.00 -8.32
N LYS A 27 -5.52 0.82 -7.72
CA LYS A 27 -4.84 0.42 -6.48
C LYS A 27 -3.34 0.30 -6.69
N THR A 28 -2.59 0.71 -5.68
CA THR A 28 -1.17 0.40 -5.52
C THR A 28 -1.03 -0.87 -4.70
N HIS A 29 -0.13 -1.75 -5.12
CA HIS A 29 0.19 -2.99 -4.44
C HIS A 29 1.63 -2.92 -3.92
N VAL A 30 1.81 -3.14 -2.63
CA VAL A 30 3.13 -3.23 -1.99
C VAL A 30 3.38 -4.68 -1.61
N LYS A 31 4.57 -5.18 -1.91
CA LYS A 31 5.07 -6.47 -1.41
C LYS A 31 6.36 -6.25 -0.65
N LEU A 32 6.47 -6.91 0.50
CA LEU A 32 7.63 -6.90 1.38
C LEU A 32 8.16 -8.34 1.46
N PHE A 33 9.28 -8.59 0.80
CA PHE A 33 9.96 -9.88 0.79
C PHE A 33 10.97 -9.94 1.93
N ASN A 34 10.98 -11.04 2.68
CA ASN A 34 12.01 -11.29 3.68
C ASN A 34 13.23 -11.93 3.01
N MET A 35 14.31 -11.17 2.90
CA MET A 35 15.58 -11.60 2.32
C MET A 35 16.71 -11.61 3.37
N ALA A 36 16.37 -11.83 4.65
CA ALA A 36 17.33 -11.87 5.74
C ALA A 36 18.45 -12.89 5.49
N GLU A 37 19.71 -12.43 5.52
CA GLU A 37 20.88 -13.29 5.32
C GLU A 37 20.99 -14.38 6.38
N SER A 38 20.55 -14.07 7.61
CA SER A 38 20.43 -15.02 8.72
C SER A 38 19.39 -16.13 8.50
N ARG A 39 18.57 -16.03 7.43
CA ARG A 39 17.45 -16.92 7.12
C ARG A 39 16.40 -16.99 8.25
N SER A 40 16.30 -15.92 9.04
CA SER A 40 15.33 -15.79 10.12
C SER A 40 13.95 -15.35 9.61
N ASP A 41 12.92 -15.65 10.39
CA ASP A 41 11.60 -15.07 10.17
C ASP A 41 11.63 -13.58 10.51
N MET A 42 10.88 -12.77 9.75
CA MET A 42 10.76 -11.34 9.92
C MET A 42 9.35 -10.99 10.38
N VAL A 43 9.23 -10.23 11.47
CA VAL A 43 7.97 -9.61 11.86
C VAL A 43 7.91 -8.22 11.26
N VAL A 44 6.81 -7.91 10.57
CA VAL A 44 6.52 -6.56 10.06
C VAL A 44 5.24 -6.03 10.67
N HIS A 45 5.20 -4.74 11.00
CA HIS A 45 3.98 -4.02 11.34
C HIS A 45 3.94 -2.74 10.52
N CYS A 46 2.96 -2.60 9.63
CA CYS A 46 2.84 -1.43 8.76
C CYS A 46 1.57 -0.65 9.07
N TRP A 47 1.65 0.68 9.02
CA TRP A 47 0.51 1.57 9.26
C TRP A 47 0.65 2.87 8.46
N SER A 48 -0.49 3.49 8.15
CA SER A 48 -0.62 4.82 7.59
C SER A 48 -1.30 5.76 8.59
N SER A 49 -1.61 6.99 8.19
CA SER A 49 -2.38 7.92 9.03
C SER A 49 -3.82 7.46 9.28
N GLU A 50 -4.35 6.58 8.43
CA GLU A 50 -5.76 6.18 8.42
C GLU A 50 -5.94 4.67 8.70
N ASP A 51 -4.95 3.84 8.34
CA ASP A 51 -5.05 2.39 8.39
C ASP A 51 -3.88 1.78 9.16
N ASP A 52 -4.17 0.93 10.14
CA ASP A 52 -3.19 0.03 10.73
C ASP A 52 -3.36 -1.37 10.13
N LEU A 53 -2.31 -1.88 9.46
CA LEU A 53 -2.33 -3.19 8.82
C LEU A 53 -1.97 -4.33 9.80
N GLY A 54 -1.54 -4.00 11.01
CA GLY A 54 -1.18 -4.95 12.06
C GLY A 54 0.14 -5.67 11.82
N PHE A 55 0.42 -6.62 12.72
CA PHE A 55 1.64 -7.44 12.71
C PHE A 55 1.48 -8.66 11.81
N HIS A 56 2.51 -8.94 11.00
CA HIS A 56 2.62 -10.12 10.15
C HIS A 56 4.00 -10.76 10.28
N THR A 57 4.06 -12.08 10.39
CA THR A 57 5.32 -12.83 10.32
C THR A 57 5.53 -13.33 8.89
N ILE A 58 6.69 -13.03 8.33
CA ILE A 58 7.10 -13.40 6.98
C ILE A 58 8.30 -14.33 7.11
N LYS A 59 8.15 -15.57 6.66
CA LYS A 59 9.26 -16.53 6.66
C LYS A 59 10.34 -16.11 5.68
N PHE A 60 11.55 -16.60 5.89
CA PHE A 60 12.64 -16.38 4.93
C PHE A 60 12.20 -16.77 3.51
N ASN A 61 12.46 -15.89 2.54
CA ASN A 61 12.11 -16.04 1.14
C ASN A 61 10.59 -16.09 0.85
N GLU A 62 9.75 -15.65 1.78
CA GLU A 62 8.32 -15.37 1.57
C GLU A 62 8.06 -13.85 1.54
N PHE A 63 6.81 -13.45 1.27
CA PHE A 63 6.40 -12.05 1.28
C PHE A 63 5.07 -11.83 1.98
N TYR A 64 4.91 -10.64 2.55
CA TYR A 64 3.62 -10.06 2.89
C TYR A 64 3.28 -8.98 1.86
N GLY A 65 2.00 -8.85 1.52
CA GLY A 65 1.56 -7.83 0.59
C GLY A 65 0.24 -7.19 1.00
N PHE A 66 0.11 -5.91 0.71
CA PHE A 66 -1.11 -5.15 0.93
C PHE A 66 -1.37 -4.22 -0.26
N SER A 67 -2.60 -3.74 -0.37
CA SER A 67 -2.99 -2.83 -1.44
C SER A 67 -3.89 -1.74 -0.92
N PHE A 68 -3.72 -0.54 -1.46
CA PHE A 68 -4.42 0.64 -1.01
C PHE A 68 -4.58 1.64 -2.14
N ARG A 69 -5.32 2.70 -1.84
CA ARG A 69 -5.52 3.86 -2.68
C ARG A 69 -4.92 5.10 -1.96
N HIS A 70 -3.69 5.52 -2.30
CA HIS A 70 -3.11 6.83 -2.01
C HIS A 70 -4.02 8.05 -2.31
N ASN A 71 -4.07 9.03 -1.43
CA ASN A 71 -4.88 10.21 -1.68
C ASN A 71 -4.44 11.02 -2.92
N ILE A 72 -5.35 11.85 -3.44
CA ILE A 72 -5.16 12.65 -4.66
C ILE A 72 -4.02 13.67 -4.48
N THR A 73 -3.82 14.18 -3.26
CA THR A 73 -2.75 15.12 -2.91
C THR A 73 -1.39 14.45 -2.70
N CYS A 74 -1.31 13.12 -2.87
CA CYS A 74 -0.08 12.33 -2.77
C CYS A 74 0.69 12.53 -1.45
N THR A 75 -0.03 12.52 -0.33
CA THR A 75 0.53 12.56 1.02
C THR A 75 0.49 11.19 1.71
N THR A 76 -0.13 10.16 1.11
CA THR A 76 -0.17 8.82 1.70
C THR A 76 1.22 8.24 1.91
N LYS A 77 1.45 7.77 3.13
CA LYS A 77 2.64 7.04 3.55
C LYS A 77 2.22 5.80 4.33
N PHE A 78 2.96 4.71 4.15
CA PHE A 78 2.93 3.55 5.02
C PHE A 78 4.30 3.43 5.68
N ALA A 79 4.36 3.72 6.97
CA ALA A 79 5.50 3.41 7.81
C ALA A 79 5.43 1.93 8.19
N CYS A 80 6.59 1.29 8.30
CA CYS A 80 6.70 -0.11 8.67
C CYS A 80 7.80 -0.29 9.70
N MET A 81 7.49 -0.96 10.80
CA MET A 81 8.45 -1.55 11.72
C MET A 81 8.79 -2.95 11.23
N VAL A 82 10.08 -3.30 11.22
CA VAL A 82 10.58 -4.63 10.90
C VAL A 82 11.48 -5.14 12.02
N LYS A 83 11.39 -6.43 12.29
CA LYS A 83 12.25 -7.14 13.24
C LYS A 83 12.62 -8.49 12.66
N PHE A 84 13.92 -8.75 12.51
CA PHE A 84 14.45 -10.02 12.06
C PHE A 84 14.78 -10.92 13.25
N GLY A 85 14.16 -12.09 13.32
CA GLY A 85 14.34 -13.04 14.42
C GLY A 85 14.23 -12.40 15.81
N ASN A 86 15.31 -12.48 16.59
CA ASN A 86 15.42 -11.88 17.93
C ASN A 86 16.15 -10.52 17.93
N GLY A 87 16.39 -9.92 16.76
CA GLY A 87 17.09 -8.65 16.60
C GLY A 87 16.31 -7.42 17.07
N GLY A 88 16.89 -6.25 16.84
CA GLY A 88 16.26 -4.96 17.11
C GLY A 88 15.05 -4.67 16.22
N GLN A 89 14.31 -3.62 16.57
CA GLN A 89 13.27 -3.07 15.72
C GLN A 89 13.87 -1.96 14.86
N ASN A 90 13.60 -2.04 13.56
CA ASN A 90 14.03 -1.09 12.55
C ASN A 90 12.81 -0.50 11.86
N PHE A 91 12.90 0.73 11.33
CA PHE A 91 11.78 1.38 10.67
C PHE A 91 12.12 1.86 9.27
N PHE A 92 11.14 1.84 8.38
CA PHE A 92 11.24 2.44 7.05
C PHE A 92 9.86 2.81 6.50
N TYR A 93 9.82 3.51 5.36
CA TYR A 93 8.58 3.69 4.60
C TYR A 93 8.41 2.56 3.58
N GLY A 94 7.48 1.64 3.85
CA GLY A 94 7.04 0.63 2.87
C GLY A 94 6.28 1.25 1.68
N TYR A 95 5.74 2.46 1.88
CA TYR A 95 5.32 3.33 0.79
C TYR A 95 5.42 4.81 1.20
N HIS A 96 5.86 5.66 0.28
CA HIS A 96 5.82 7.11 0.41
C HIS A 96 5.44 7.71 -0.94
N CYS A 97 4.23 8.26 -1.06
CA CYS A 97 3.66 8.62 -2.38
C CYS A 97 4.59 9.49 -3.24
N GLN A 98 5.19 10.54 -2.66
CA GLN A 98 6.12 11.43 -3.38
C GLN A 98 7.36 10.72 -3.96
N ARG A 99 7.82 9.63 -3.32
CA ARG A 99 8.96 8.82 -3.74
C ARG A 99 8.51 7.72 -4.71
N ASP A 100 7.37 7.09 -4.43
CA ASP A 100 7.02 5.77 -4.95
C ASP A 100 5.96 5.80 -6.04
N ALA A 101 5.04 6.77 -6.06
CA ALA A 101 3.89 6.75 -6.99
C ALA A 101 4.33 6.70 -8.46
N LYS A 102 5.32 7.52 -8.83
CA LYS A 102 5.90 7.50 -10.19
C LYS A 102 6.85 6.34 -10.39
N ALA A 103 7.71 6.05 -9.40
CA ALA A 103 8.72 5.02 -9.51
C ALA A 103 8.07 3.65 -9.70
N CYS A 104 7.20 3.24 -8.77
CA CYS A 104 6.51 1.94 -8.75
C CYS A 104 5.36 1.80 -9.77
N GLY A 105 4.74 2.93 -10.15
CA GLY A 105 3.42 2.92 -10.77
C GLY A 105 2.40 2.26 -9.83
N ARG A 106 2.06 0.99 -10.09
CA ARG A 106 1.07 0.23 -9.30
C ARG A 106 1.65 -0.91 -8.46
N ARG A 107 2.94 -1.22 -8.61
CA ARG A 107 3.57 -2.34 -7.91
C ARG A 107 4.89 -1.88 -7.30
N CYS A 108 4.94 -1.74 -5.99
CA CYS A 108 6.18 -1.57 -5.25
C CYS A 108 6.57 -2.91 -4.65
N GLU A 109 7.75 -3.40 -4.99
CA GLU A 109 8.28 -4.63 -4.42
C GLU A 109 9.57 -4.28 -3.67
N TRP A 110 9.62 -4.63 -2.40
CA TRP A 110 10.72 -4.39 -1.48
C TRP A 110 11.34 -5.71 -1.06
N SER A 111 12.65 -5.83 -1.22
CA SER A 111 13.49 -6.86 -0.61
C SER A 111 14.04 -6.29 0.70
N LEU A 112 13.74 -6.94 1.82
CA LEU A 112 14.13 -6.50 3.15
C LEU A 112 15.29 -7.37 3.67
N TYR A 113 16.45 -6.76 3.79
CA TYR A 113 17.66 -7.32 4.40
C TYR A 113 17.80 -6.77 5.83
N GLU A 114 18.75 -7.31 6.61
CA GLU A 114 18.90 -6.90 8.01
C GLU A 114 19.38 -5.44 8.17
N ASP A 115 20.16 -4.95 7.21
CA ASP A 115 20.74 -3.59 7.23
C ASP A 115 19.98 -2.58 6.36
N GLU A 116 19.26 -3.03 5.33
CA GLU A 116 18.61 -2.15 4.37
C GLU A 116 17.36 -2.74 3.71
N ALA A 117 16.54 -1.85 3.15
CA ALA A 117 15.38 -2.16 2.34
C ALA A 117 15.60 -1.70 0.89
N CYS A 118 15.53 -2.64 -0.06
CA CYS A 118 15.76 -2.37 -1.48
C CYS A 118 14.48 -2.49 -2.29
N ARG A 119 14.09 -1.44 -3.01
CA ARG A 119 13.01 -1.51 -3.99
C ARG A 119 13.56 -2.03 -5.32
N TRP A 120 12.96 -3.10 -5.83
CA TRP A 120 13.40 -3.81 -7.05
C TRP A 120 14.89 -4.15 -7.11
N ASP A 121 15.50 -4.40 -5.94
CA ASP A 121 16.92 -4.74 -5.78
C ASP A 121 17.92 -3.71 -6.35
N THR A 122 17.48 -2.49 -6.68
CA THR A 122 18.34 -1.42 -7.22
C THR A 122 18.31 -0.13 -6.41
N ASP A 123 17.17 0.20 -5.79
CA ASP A 123 17.01 1.41 -4.99
C ASP A 123 16.95 1.06 -3.50
N CYS A 124 18.11 1.09 -2.83
CA CYS A 124 18.25 0.69 -1.43
C CYS A 124 18.25 1.88 -0.46
N TYR A 125 17.65 1.66 0.70
CA TYR A 125 17.51 2.64 1.77
C TYR A 125 17.82 1.96 3.11
N GLY A 126 18.70 2.56 3.89
CA GLY A 126 18.95 2.13 5.27
C GLY A 126 17.72 2.34 6.16
N TYR A 127 17.64 1.56 7.23
CA TYR A 127 16.61 1.72 8.24
C TYR A 127 16.81 2.97 9.10
N ILE A 128 15.73 3.38 9.75
CA ILE A 128 15.67 4.49 10.70
C ILE A 128 15.43 3.89 12.09
N ASP A 129 16.08 4.46 13.11
CA ASP A 129 15.99 3.97 14.50
C ASP A 129 14.69 4.37 15.22
N THR A 130 13.91 5.28 14.63
CA THR A 130 12.69 5.83 15.25
C THR A 130 11.48 5.70 14.33
N PRO A 131 10.26 5.57 14.91
CA PRO A 131 9.03 5.56 14.14
C PRO A 131 8.91 6.78 13.21
N PRO A 132 8.68 6.58 11.90
CA PRO A 132 8.58 7.68 10.95
C PRO A 132 7.29 8.50 11.15
N LEU A 133 7.34 9.79 10.79
CA LEU A 133 6.17 10.67 10.83
C LEU A 133 5.29 10.47 9.60
N LEU A 134 4.01 10.22 9.83
CA LEU A 134 3.00 10.07 8.79
C LEU A 134 2.45 11.42 8.33
#